data_AF-A0A5J4V079-F1
#
_entry.id   AF-A0A5J4V079-F1
#
_cell.length_a   1.000
_cell.length_b   1.000
_cell.length_c   1.000
_cell.angle_alpha   90.00
_cell.angle_beta   90.00
_cell.angle_gamma   90.00
#
_symmetry.space_group_name_H-M   'P 1'
#
loop_
_entity.id
_entity.type
_entity.pdbx_description
1 polymer ?
#
loop_
_entity_poly.entity_id
_entity_poly.type
_entity_poly.pdbx_seq_one_letter_code
_entity_poly.pdbx_strand_id
1 'polypeptide(L)'
;TYAELGELDKLIAYCKQTGYRALYEDLLRGLFQVKGQWAEQFALKLVQNPEGPLIEASEAMEIMFQKELIKELTGLMLEILLLRHPDIANVIFGRSLFHEYDQSYIGGCCETAGLFHRALEHYTELADIIRCIAHTGQIPAEFIVSYVGEISKQKEPKYGYECLRVLSRSKNNVRLCTDIANSWAGKVLDRREIIHIFEKNKMIEAVYLHLKSIASTLEENDFLMEKNLPDSKSLMIFCDKNNFVLSKDINSTELS
;
A
#
# COMPACT_ATOMS: atom_id res chain seq x y z
N THR A 1 21.06 -10.00 -31.99
CA THR A 1 20.36 -11.29 -31.71
C THR A 1 19.13 -11.03 -30.85
N TYR A 2 18.07 -11.87 -30.83
CA TYR A 2 16.86 -11.62 -30.01
C TYR A 2 17.16 -11.31 -28.53
N ALA A 3 18.21 -11.91 -27.98
CA ALA A 3 18.78 -11.62 -26.66
C ALA A 3 19.26 -10.17 -26.48
N GLU A 4 19.87 -9.56 -27.51
CA GLU A 4 20.38 -8.19 -27.50
C GLU A 4 19.27 -7.14 -27.71
N LEU A 5 18.09 -7.58 -28.15
CA LEU A 5 16.90 -6.75 -28.37
C LEU A 5 15.89 -6.87 -27.22
N GLY A 6 16.16 -7.70 -26.21
CA GLY A 6 15.23 -7.97 -25.11
C GLY A 6 13.97 -8.74 -25.52
N GLU A 7 13.94 -9.35 -26.71
CA GLU A 7 12.78 -10.10 -27.22
C GLU A 7 12.75 -11.54 -26.66
N LEU A 8 12.60 -11.65 -25.34
CA LEU A 8 12.74 -12.91 -24.59
C LEU A 8 11.73 -13.99 -25.01
N ASP A 9 10.48 -13.60 -25.29
CA ASP A 9 9.44 -14.56 -25.71
C ASP A 9 9.74 -15.19 -27.08
N LYS A 10 10.28 -14.39 -28.02
CA LYS A 10 10.72 -14.89 -29.32
C LYS A 10 11.95 -15.78 -29.18
N LEU A 11 12.85 -15.46 -28.25
CA LEU A 11 13.99 -16.31 -27.92
C LEU A 11 13.53 -17.68 -27.41
N ILE A 12 12.58 -17.73 -26.47
CA ILE A 12 12.01 -18.99 -25.97
C ILE A 12 11.32 -19.76 -27.11
N ALA A 13 10.52 -19.08 -27.94
CA ALA A 13 9.83 -19.72 -29.06
C ALA A 13 10.82 -20.33 -30.07
N TYR A 14 11.91 -19.61 -30.38
CA TYR A 14 12.97 -20.08 -31.25
C TYR A 14 13.67 -21.32 -30.67
N CYS A 15 14.03 -21.29 -29.38
CA CYS A 15 14.63 -22.44 -28.68
C CYS A 15 13.70 -23.66 -28.65
N LYS A 16 12.38 -23.47 -28.47
CA LYS A 16 11.39 -24.55 -28.55
C LYS A 16 11.31 -25.17 -29.94
N GLN A 17 11.28 -24.36 -31.00
CA GLN A 17 11.21 -24.84 -32.39
C GLN A 17 12.45 -25.65 -32.80
N THR A 18 13.60 -25.31 -32.25
CA THR A 18 14.89 -25.92 -32.57
C THR A 18 15.27 -27.10 -31.65
N GLY A 19 14.43 -27.43 -30.66
CA GLY A 19 14.67 -28.53 -29.73
C GLY A 19 15.72 -28.23 -28.63
N TYR A 20 16.02 -26.96 -28.40
CA TYR A 20 17.14 -26.46 -27.58
C TYR A 20 16.86 -26.47 -26.06
N ARG A 21 16.21 -27.53 -25.52
CA ARG A 21 15.72 -27.55 -24.13
C ARG A 21 16.81 -27.53 -23.04
N ALA A 22 17.97 -28.16 -23.27
CA ALA A 22 19.02 -28.28 -22.25
C ALA A 22 19.96 -27.05 -22.15
N LEU A 23 19.76 -26.03 -22.98
CA LEU A 23 20.71 -24.92 -23.16
C LEU A 23 20.16 -23.58 -22.64
N TYR A 24 18.97 -23.59 -22.02
CA TYR A 24 18.41 -22.40 -21.39
C TYR A 24 19.29 -21.88 -20.25
N GLU A 25 19.98 -22.76 -19.52
CA GLU A 25 20.97 -22.38 -18.52
C GLU A 25 22.13 -21.58 -19.12
N ASP A 26 22.69 -22.05 -20.23
CA ASP A 26 23.82 -21.38 -20.89
C ASP A 26 23.39 -20.05 -21.50
N LEU A 27 22.18 -19.98 -22.05
CA LEU A 27 21.58 -18.72 -22.49
C LEU A 27 21.38 -17.75 -21.32
N LEU A 28 20.91 -18.24 -20.17
CA LEU A 28 20.74 -17.43 -18.97
C LEU A 28 22.09 -16.92 -18.46
N ARG A 29 23.12 -17.79 -18.36
CA ARG A 29 24.50 -17.42 -18.01
C ARG A 29 25.08 -16.37 -18.97
N GLY A 30 24.81 -16.49 -20.26
CA GLY A 30 25.26 -15.56 -21.30
C GLY A 30 24.54 -14.20 -21.24
N LEU A 31 23.23 -14.19 -20.99
CA LEU A 31 22.44 -12.97 -20.87
C LEU A 31 22.91 -12.07 -19.72
N PHE A 32 23.35 -12.67 -18.61
CA PHE A 32 23.92 -11.93 -17.47
C PHE A 32 25.19 -11.14 -17.84
N GLN A 33 25.98 -11.60 -18.82
CA GLN A 33 27.16 -10.86 -19.28
C GLN A 33 26.80 -9.65 -20.16
N VAL A 34 25.59 -9.62 -20.74
CA VAL A 34 25.14 -8.56 -21.64
C VAL A 34 24.34 -7.50 -20.90
N LYS A 35 23.29 -7.91 -20.16
CA LYS A 35 22.45 -7.05 -19.31
C LYS A 35 21.75 -7.85 -18.21
N GLY A 36 22.06 -7.54 -16.93
CA GLY A 36 21.50 -8.22 -15.76
C GLY A 36 19.96 -8.24 -15.70
N GLN A 37 19.31 -7.12 -15.99
CA GLN A 37 17.84 -7.01 -15.93
C GLN A 37 17.10 -7.96 -16.89
N TRP A 38 17.64 -8.21 -18.08
CA TRP A 38 17.01 -9.13 -19.03
C TRP A 38 17.14 -10.57 -18.61
N ALA A 39 18.25 -10.91 -17.96
CA ALA A 39 18.48 -12.25 -17.47
C ALA A 39 17.57 -12.57 -16.27
N GLU A 40 17.24 -11.60 -15.41
CA GLU A 40 16.19 -11.75 -14.38
C GLU A 40 14.83 -12.07 -14.99
N GLN A 41 14.36 -11.22 -15.92
CA GLN A 41 13.08 -11.42 -16.60
C GLN A 41 13.05 -12.73 -17.40
N PHE A 42 14.19 -13.14 -17.95
CA PHE A 42 14.32 -14.40 -18.65
C PHE A 42 14.24 -15.58 -17.69
N ALA A 43 14.97 -15.56 -16.58
CA ALA A 43 14.87 -16.58 -15.54
C ALA A 43 13.44 -16.75 -15.05
N LEU A 44 12.72 -15.65 -14.78
CA LEU A 44 11.31 -15.68 -14.41
C LEU A 44 10.44 -16.36 -15.48
N LYS A 45 10.59 -15.98 -16.75
CA LYS A 45 9.85 -16.60 -17.88
C LYS A 45 10.16 -18.08 -18.07
N LEU A 46 11.37 -18.52 -17.74
CA LEU A 46 11.77 -19.92 -17.80
C LEU A 46 11.19 -20.73 -16.63
N VAL A 47 11.30 -20.21 -15.41
CA VAL A 47 10.82 -20.89 -14.18
C VAL A 47 9.29 -20.91 -14.11
N GLN A 48 8.62 -19.86 -14.60
CA GLN A 48 7.16 -19.72 -14.57
C GLN A 48 6.50 -19.97 -15.93
N ASN A 49 7.14 -20.74 -16.82
CA ASN A 49 6.57 -20.97 -18.14
C ASN A 49 5.19 -21.65 -18.04
N PRO A 50 4.15 -21.18 -18.77
CA PRO A 50 2.79 -21.72 -18.67
C PRO A 50 2.68 -23.22 -19.03
N GLU A 51 3.59 -23.75 -19.85
CA GLU A 51 3.63 -25.17 -20.23
C GLU A 51 4.38 -26.04 -19.21
N GLY A 52 4.83 -25.45 -18.09
CA GLY A 52 5.69 -26.06 -17.09
C GLY A 52 7.12 -25.49 -17.12
N PRO A 53 7.82 -25.49 -15.98
CA PRO A 53 9.14 -24.87 -15.85
C PRO A 53 10.13 -25.42 -16.88
N LEU A 54 10.83 -24.52 -17.57
CA LEU A 54 11.87 -24.87 -18.55
C LEU A 54 13.25 -25.05 -17.91
N ILE A 55 13.46 -24.46 -16.73
CA ILE A 55 14.58 -24.68 -15.82
C ILE A 55 14.03 -24.76 -14.40
N GLU A 56 14.72 -25.45 -13.50
CA GLU A 56 14.32 -25.46 -12.09
C GLU A 56 14.61 -24.10 -11.43
N ALA A 57 13.80 -23.75 -10.43
CA ALA A 57 14.01 -22.52 -9.67
C ALA A 57 15.36 -22.52 -8.93
N SER A 58 15.75 -23.68 -8.37
CA SER A 58 17.05 -23.94 -7.74
C SER A 58 18.21 -23.59 -8.67
N GLU A 59 18.16 -24.08 -9.91
CA GLU A 59 19.19 -23.85 -10.93
C GLU A 59 19.27 -22.38 -11.32
N ALA A 60 18.13 -21.73 -11.55
CA ALA A 60 18.06 -20.30 -11.86
C ALA A 60 18.69 -19.44 -10.74
N MET A 61 18.35 -19.76 -9.48
CA MET A 61 18.90 -19.10 -8.29
C MET A 61 20.40 -19.35 -8.15
N GLU A 62 20.88 -20.56 -8.40
CA GLU A 62 22.31 -20.88 -8.35
C GLU A 62 23.10 -20.09 -9.40
N ILE A 63 22.59 -19.98 -10.62
CA ILE A 63 23.22 -19.18 -11.67
C ILE A 63 23.30 -17.70 -11.27
N MET A 64 22.22 -17.13 -10.71
CA MET A 64 22.22 -15.74 -10.23
C MET A 64 23.19 -15.53 -9.07
N PHE A 65 23.26 -16.48 -8.14
CA PHE A 65 24.18 -16.45 -7.02
C PHE A 65 25.65 -16.48 -7.50
N GLN A 66 25.99 -17.36 -8.44
CA GLN A 66 27.33 -17.42 -9.04
C GLN A 66 27.75 -16.14 -9.78
N LYS A 67 26.78 -15.33 -10.21
CA LYS A 67 27.00 -14.04 -10.88
C LYS A 67 26.96 -12.85 -9.92
N GLU A 68 26.81 -13.08 -8.62
CA GLU A 68 26.69 -12.05 -7.58
C GLU A 68 25.51 -11.09 -7.78
N LEU A 69 24.44 -11.57 -8.41
CA LEU A 69 23.24 -10.77 -8.71
C LEU A 69 22.22 -10.87 -7.58
N ILE A 70 22.58 -10.28 -6.45
CA ILE A 70 21.83 -10.41 -5.19
C ILE A 70 20.42 -9.81 -5.31
N LYS A 71 20.27 -8.70 -6.03
CA LYS A 71 18.98 -8.03 -6.23
C LYS A 71 18.00 -8.91 -7.01
N GLU A 72 18.45 -9.44 -8.14
CA GLU A 72 17.68 -10.30 -9.04
C GLU A 72 17.36 -11.66 -8.38
N LEU A 73 18.34 -12.24 -7.69
CA LEU A 73 18.17 -13.47 -6.92
C LEU A 73 17.08 -13.33 -5.87
N THR A 74 17.13 -12.24 -5.10
CA THR A 74 16.15 -11.96 -4.04
C THR A 74 14.76 -11.71 -4.62
N GLY A 75 14.66 -10.95 -5.71
CA GLY A 75 13.40 -10.73 -6.44
C GLY A 75 12.76 -12.04 -6.90
N LEU A 76 13.52 -12.89 -7.60
CA LEU A 76 13.08 -14.20 -8.06
C LEU A 76 12.58 -15.08 -6.91
N MET A 77 13.35 -15.17 -5.82
CA MET A 77 12.99 -15.95 -4.65
C MET A 77 11.67 -15.44 -4.02
N LEU A 78 11.55 -14.14 -3.80
CA LEU A 78 10.36 -13.54 -3.17
C LEU A 78 9.12 -13.72 -4.03
N GLU A 79 9.22 -13.56 -5.34
CA GLU A 79 8.10 -13.77 -6.26
C GLU A 79 7.62 -15.22 -6.25
N ILE A 80 8.54 -16.19 -6.34
CA ILE A 80 8.19 -17.62 -6.28
C ILE A 80 7.50 -17.95 -4.95
N LEU A 81 8.00 -17.38 -3.85
CA LEU A 81 7.40 -17.57 -2.53
C LEU A 81 6.01 -16.94 -2.45
N LEU A 82 5.82 -15.72 -2.97
CA LEU A 82 4.51 -15.07 -3.00
C LEU A 82 3.49 -15.87 -3.82
N LEU A 83 3.93 -16.45 -4.93
CA LEU A 83 3.07 -17.25 -5.80
C LEU A 83 2.67 -18.60 -5.18
N ARG A 84 3.61 -19.29 -4.53
CA ARG A 84 3.42 -20.69 -4.09
C ARG A 84 3.12 -20.82 -2.60
N HIS A 85 3.69 -19.95 -1.78
CA HIS A 85 3.69 -20.02 -0.32
C HIS A 85 3.56 -18.61 0.31
N PRO A 86 2.46 -17.89 0.07
CA PRO A 86 2.29 -16.50 0.53
C PRO A 86 2.43 -16.36 2.06
N ASP A 87 2.04 -17.37 2.83
CA ASP A 87 2.21 -17.37 4.29
C ASP A 87 3.70 -17.30 4.70
N ILE A 88 4.56 -18.03 3.99
CA ILE A 88 6.00 -18.02 4.23
C ILE A 88 6.59 -16.67 3.81
N ALA A 89 6.17 -16.13 2.66
CA ALA A 89 6.57 -14.81 2.20
C ALA A 89 6.22 -13.74 3.25
N ASN A 90 5.00 -13.77 3.79
CA ASN A 90 4.55 -12.83 4.82
C ASN A 90 5.42 -12.88 6.10
N VAL A 91 5.86 -14.07 6.52
CA VAL A 91 6.77 -14.23 7.66
C VAL A 91 8.16 -13.67 7.34
N ILE A 92 8.67 -13.91 6.13
CA ILE A 92 9.98 -13.39 5.69
C ILE A 92 9.99 -11.87 5.67
N PHE A 93 8.95 -11.24 5.10
CA PHE A 93 8.80 -9.78 5.13
C PHE A 93 8.75 -9.24 6.56
N GLY A 94 8.01 -9.92 7.45
CA GLY A 94 7.92 -9.53 8.87
C GLY A 94 9.24 -9.56 9.63
N ARG A 95 10.26 -10.26 9.13
CA ARG A 95 11.60 -10.30 9.70
C ARG A 95 12.56 -9.27 9.12
N SER A 96 12.16 -8.55 8.06
CA SER A 96 13.01 -7.54 7.38
C SER A 96 14.38 -8.10 6.99
N LEU A 97 14.44 -9.33 6.48
CA LEU A 97 15.70 -10.01 6.16
C LEU A 97 16.35 -9.51 4.87
N PHE A 98 15.55 -8.96 3.96
CA PHE A 98 15.98 -8.60 2.62
C PHE A 98 15.52 -7.17 2.27
N HIS A 99 16.40 -6.42 1.62
CA HIS A 99 16.11 -5.05 1.16
C HIS A 99 16.49 -4.81 -0.30
N GLU A 100 17.32 -5.68 -0.88
CA GLU A 100 17.80 -5.54 -2.26
C GLU A 100 16.90 -6.31 -3.22
N TYR A 101 15.87 -5.65 -3.74
CA TYR A 101 15.01 -6.14 -4.82
C TYR A 101 14.18 -4.96 -5.37
N ASP A 102 13.44 -5.18 -6.46
CA ASP A 102 12.49 -4.18 -6.95
C ASP A 102 11.23 -4.15 -6.06
N GLN A 103 11.14 -3.12 -5.22
CA GLN A 103 10.05 -2.93 -4.26
C GLN A 103 8.69 -2.78 -4.96
N SER A 104 8.61 -2.02 -6.06
CA SER A 104 7.34 -1.78 -6.77
C SER A 104 6.82 -3.08 -7.37
N TYR A 105 7.71 -3.84 -8.01
CA TYR A 105 7.37 -5.12 -8.59
C TYR A 105 6.91 -6.14 -7.54
N ILE A 106 7.66 -6.30 -6.44
CA ILE A 106 7.28 -7.21 -5.34
C ILE A 106 6.01 -6.75 -4.62
N GLY A 107 5.76 -5.43 -4.53
CA GLY A 107 4.50 -4.89 -4.07
C GLY A 107 3.31 -5.39 -4.90
N GLY A 108 3.46 -5.39 -6.23
CA GLY A 108 2.48 -5.96 -7.16
C GLY A 108 2.25 -7.45 -6.92
N CYS A 109 3.32 -8.23 -6.73
CA CYS A 109 3.22 -9.65 -6.37
C CYS A 109 2.48 -9.86 -5.03
N CYS A 110 2.73 -9.01 -4.02
CA CYS A 110 2.04 -9.07 -2.73
C CYS A 110 0.53 -8.86 -2.88
N GLU A 111 0.09 -7.97 -3.77
CA GLU A 111 -1.33 -7.79 -4.05
C GLU A 111 -1.95 -9.00 -4.71
N THR A 112 -1.28 -9.58 -5.71
CA THR A 112 -1.79 -10.78 -6.38
C THR A 112 -1.92 -11.95 -5.40
N ALA A 113 -1.08 -11.98 -4.36
CA ALA A 113 -1.13 -12.93 -3.27
C ALA A 113 -2.16 -12.59 -2.16
N GLY A 114 -2.85 -11.44 -2.25
CA GLY A 114 -3.82 -10.97 -1.24
C GLY A 114 -3.19 -10.36 0.02
N LEU A 115 -1.87 -10.14 0.05
CA LEU A 115 -1.13 -9.56 1.18
C LEU A 115 -1.08 -8.02 1.05
N PHE A 116 -2.24 -7.37 1.07
CA PHE A 116 -2.35 -5.93 0.83
C PHE A 116 -1.60 -5.06 1.87
N HIS A 117 -1.50 -5.50 3.13
CA HIS A 117 -0.68 -4.80 4.13
C HIS A 117 0.81 -4.82 3.76
N ARG A 118 1.31 -5.94 3.24
CA ARG A 118 2.69 -6.01 2.74
C ARG A 118 2.87 -5.19 1.49
N ALA A 119 1.94 -5.23 0.55
CA ALA A 119 2.01 -4.40 -0.64
C ALA A 119 2.15 -2.90 -0.30
N LEU A 120 1.39 -2.41 0.69
CA LEU A 120 1.50 -1.03 1.20
C LEU A 120 2.87 -0.67 1.77
N GLU A 121 3.58 -1.61 2.41
CA GLU A 121 4.94 -1.39 2.92
C GLU A 121 5.96 -1.20 1.79
N HIS A 122 5.68 -1.74 0.60
CA HIS A 122 6.58 -1.69 -0.56
C HIS A 122 6.30 -0.50 -1.48
N TYR A 123 5.06 -0.01 -1.52
CA TYR A 123 4.71 1.05 -2.44
C TYR A 123 5.21 2.42 -2.01
N THR A 124 5.83 3.10 -2.97
CA THR A 124 6.22 4.50 -2.83
C THR A 124 5.24 5.43 -3.54
N GLU A 125 4.66 4.99 -4.65
CA GLU A 125 3.81 5.85 -5.47
C GLU A 125 2.42 6.00 -4.87
N LEU A 126 1.94 7.24 -4.82
CA LEU A 126 0.64 7.56 -4.24
C LEU A 126 -0.50 6.79 -4.93
N ALA A 127 -0.42 6.61 -6.25
CA ALA A 127 -1.42 5.89 -7.02
C ALA A 127 -1.57 4.43 -6.58
N ASP A 128 -0.47 3.75 -6.30
CA ASP A 128 -0.48 2.36 -5.83
C ASP A 128 -0.95 2.27 -4.39
N ILE A 129 -0.51 3.19 -3.53
CA ILE A 129 -0.93 3.26 -2.13
C ILE A 129 -2.46 3.40 -2.03
N ILE A 130 -3.04 4.39 -2.71
CA ILE A 130 -4.50 4.65 -2.61
C ILE A 130 -5.34 3.54 -3.24
N ARG A 131 -4.81 2.84 -4.26
CA ARG A 131 -5.45 1.68 -4.87
C ARG A 131 -5.42 0.48 -3.92
N CYS A 132 -4.27 0.24 -3.28
CA CYS A 132 -4.06 -0.88 -2.37
C CYS A 132 -4.85 -0.72 -1.07
N ILE A 133 -4.80 0.46 -0.43
CA ILE A 133 -5.45 0.74 0.87
C ILE A 133 -6.98 0.65 0.83
N ALA A 134 -7.58 0.72 -0.36
CA ALA A 134 -9.01 0.58 -0.55
C ALA A 134 -9.55 -0.82 -0.17
N HIS A 135 -8.68 -1.84 -0.10
CA HIS A 135 -9.03 -3.21 0.26
C HIS A 135 -9.16 -3.39 1.79
N THR A 136 -9.97 -2.54 2.43
CA THR A 136 -10.10 -2.47 3.90
C THR A 136 -10.59 -3.77 4.54
N GLY A 137 -11.27 -4.64 3.80
CA GLY A 137 -11.69 -5.96 4.30
C GLY A 137 -10.56 -6.98 4.43
N GLN A 138 -9.41 -6.75 3.78
CA GLN A 138 -8.27 -7.68 3.79
C GLN A 138 -7.07 -7.15 4.60
N ILE A 139 -7.15 -5.90 5.05
CA ILE A 139 -6.09 -5.25 5.81
C ILE A 139 -6.61 -5.00 7.23
N PRO A 140 -5.85 -5.36 8.29
CA PRO A 140 -6.25 -5.05 9.66
C PRO A 140 -6.46 -3.53 9.86
N ALA A 141 -7.56 -3.16 10.51
CA ALA A 141 -7.92 -1.75 10.73
C ALA A 141 -6.82 -0.98 11.48
N GLU A 142 -6.24 -1.58 12.52
CA GLU A 142 -5.15 -1.00 13.32
C GLU A 142 -3.90 -0.72 12.48
N PHE A 143 -3.60 -1.60 11.51
CA PHE A 143 -2.52 -1.38 10.56
C PHE A 143 -2.82 -0.18 9.67
N ILE A 144 -4.03 -0.08 9.11
CA ILE A 144 -4.42 1.08 8.27
C ILE A 144 -4.29 2.38 9.05
N VAL A 145 -4.82 2.42 10.29
CA VAL A 145 -4.74 3.61 11.14
C VAL A 145 -3.29 4.02 11.34
N SER A 146 -2.43 3.08 11.72
CA SER A 146 -1.01 3.34 11.96
C SER A 146 -0.29 3.78 10.67
N TYR A 147 -0.51 3.06 9.58
CA TYR A 147 0.12 3.30 8.28
C TYR A 147 -0.20 4.69 7.73
N VAL A 148 -1.47 5.12 7.77
CA VAL A 148 -1.88 6.44 7.28
C VAL A 148 -1.17 7.57 8.03
N GLY A 149 -0.96 7.43 9.34
CA GLY A 149 -0.18 8.38 10.12
C GLY A 149 1.30 8.37 9.78
N GLU A 150 1.91 7.18 9.74
CA GLU A 150 3.34 7.04 9.49
C GLU A 150 3.73 7.48 8.07
N ILE A 151 2.97 7.12 7.03
CA ILE A 151 3.25 7.56 5.66
C ILE A 151 3.15 9.09 5.52
N SER A 152 2.23 9.70 6.29
CA SER A 152 2.07 11.15 6.33
C SER A 152 3.25 11.88 6.99
N LYS A 153 3.89 11.24 7.98
CA LYS A 153 5.13 11.76 8.60
C LYS A 153 6.34 11.55 7.72
N GLN A 154 6.48 10.36 7.13
CA GLN A 154 7.65 9.97 6.36
C GLN A 154 7.74 10.71 5.03
N LYS A 155 6.59 11.01 4.41
CA LYS A 155 6.50 11.73 3.14
C LYS A 155 5.92 13.13 3.35
N GLU A 156 4.67 13.33 2.96
CA GLU A 156 3.95 14.59 3.04
C GLU A 156 2.53 14.32 3.55
N PRO A 157 1.90 15.26 4.29
CA PRO A 157 0.53 15.11 4.79
C PRO A 157 -0.50 14.77 3.70
N LYS A 158 -0.24 15.15 2.44
CA LYS A 158 -1.09 14.82 1.28
C LYS A 158 -1.33 13.32 1.12
N TYR A 159 -0.37 12.46 1.47
CA TYR A 159 -0.53 11.01 1.36
C TYR A 159 -1.64 10.53 2.30
N GLY A 160 -1.65 11.01 3.54
CA GLY A 160 -2.71 10.69 4.50
C GLY A 160 -4.07 11.23 4.09
N TYR A 161 -4.13 12.46 3.57
CA TYR A 161 -5.38 13.03 3.07
C TYR A 161 -5.95 12.24 1.90
N GLU A 162 -5.14 11.81 0.94
CA GLU A 162 -5.61 11.01 -0.20
C GLU A 162 -6.01 9.59 0.21
N CYS A 163 -5.29 8.97 1.15
CA CYS A 163 -5.74 7.72 1.77
C CYS A 163 -7.11 7.90 2.42
N LEU A 164 -7.28 8.94 3.23
CA LEU A 164 -8.54 9.23 3.91
C LEU A 164 -9.67 9.53 2.91
N ARG A 165 -9.39 10.23 1.81
CA ARG A 165 -10.36 10.50 0.73
C ARG A 165 -10.84 9.22 0.06
N VAL A 166 -9.98 8.22 -0.13
CA VAL A 166 -10.40 6.92 -0.69
C VAL A 166 -11.16 6.10 0.34
N LEU A 167 -10.66 6.00 1.57
CA LEU A 167 -11.29 5.25 2.65
C LEU A 167 -12.70 5.77 2.95
N SER A 168 -12.89 7.08 2.95
CA SER A 168 -14.18 7.72 3.26
C SER A 168 -15.22 7.65 2.12
N ARG A 169 -14.90 7.04 0.97
CA ARG A 169 -15.90 6.76 -0.09
C ARG A 169 -16.90 5.68 0.32
N SER A 170 -16.49 4.76 1.20
CA SER A 170 -17.35 3.68 1.68
C SER A 170 -17.88 4.01 3.07
N LYS A 171 -19.22 4.00 3.21
CA LYS A 171 -19.87 4.18 4.52
C LYS A 171 -19.53 3.08 5.53
N ASN A 172 -19.07 1.92 5.07
CA ASN A 172 -18.63 0.85 5.95
C ASN A 172 -17.33 1.21 6.71
N ASN A 173 -16.58 2.21 6.21
CA ASN A 173 -15.32 2.64 6.80
C ASN A 173 -15.49 3.79 7.82
N VAL A 174 -16.71 4.18 8.22
CA VAL A 174 -16.94 5.30 9.16
C VAL A 174 -16.08 5.18 10.42
N ARG A 175 -16.12 4.02 11.09
CA ARG A 175 -15.32 3.77 12.31
C ARG A 175 -13.82 3.90 12.05
N LEU A 176 -13.32 3.25 11.01
CA LEU A 176 -11.92 3.31 10.61
C LEU A 176 -11.46 4.76 10.32
N CYS A 177 -12.26 5.53 9.59
CA CYS A 177 -11.97 6.93 9.29
C CYS A 177 -11.96 7.79 10.57
N THR A 178 -12.91 7.57 11.47
CA THR A 178 -12.93 8.23 12.78
C THR A 178 -11.69 7.86 13.61
N ASP A 179 -11.26 6.61 13.61
CA ASP A 179 -10.07 6.16 14.35
C ASP A 179 -8.81 6.84 13.81
N ILE A 180 -8.64 6.92 12.48
CA ILE A 180 -7.56 7.69 11.84
C ILE A 180 -7.57 9.15 12.32
N ALA A 181 -8.74 9.78 12.31
CA ALA A 181 -8.88 11.17 12.74
C ALA A 181 -8.51 11.33 14.23
N ASN A 182 -9.02 10.47 15.10
CA ASN A 182 -8.71 10.52 16.54
C ASN A 182 -7.22 10.29 16.83
N SER A 183 -6.58 9.37 16.10
CA SER A 183 -5.17 9.04 16.32
C SER A 183 -4.21 10.13 15.84
N TRP A 184 -4.50 10.78 14.71
CA TRP A 184 -3.52 11.58 13.97
C TRP A 184 -3.89 13.06 13.75
N ALA A 185 -5.15 13.45 13.96
CA ALA A 185 -5.56 14.84 13.79
C ALA A 185 -4.92 15.76 14.84
N GLY A 186 -4.33 16.86 14.37
CA GLY A 186 -3.55 17.81 15.18
C GLY A 186 -2.13 17.34 15.54
N LYS A 187 -1.74 16.11 15.20
CA LYS A 187 -0.36 15.62 15.34
C LYS A 187 0.39 15.69 14.01
N VAL A 188 -0.20 15.12 12.98
CA VAL A 188 0.40 14.99 11.64
C VAL A 188 -0.53 15.56 10.57
N LEU A 189 -1.84 15.31 10.73
CA LEU A 189 -2.87 15.77 9.82
C LEU A 189 -3.63 16.94 10.44
N ASP A 190 -3.99 17.93 9.64
CA ASP A 190 -4.82 19.05 10.09
C ASP A 190 -6.27 18.60 10.31
N ARG A 191 -6.83 19.00 11.45
CA ARG A 191 -8.22 18.71 11.81
C ARG A 191 -9.20 19.29 10.79
N ARG A 192 -8.94 20.49 10.28
CA ARG A 192 -9.85 21.18 9.35
C ARG A 192 -9.95 20.44 8.02
N GLU A 193 -8.81 20.02 7.46
CA GLU A 193 -8.79 19.25 6.21
C GLU A 193 -9.46 17.88 6.36
N ILE A 194 -9.29 17.20 7.50
CA ILE A 194 -10.00 15.93 7.79
C ILE A 194 -11.52 16.12 7.78
N ILE A 195 -12.01 17.16 8.48
CA ILE A 195 -13.45 17.45 8.52
C ILE A 195 -13.97 17.77 7.11
N HIS A 196 -13.24 18.59 6.36
CA HIS A 196 -13.60 18.92 4.98
C HIS A 196 -13.68 17.68 4.08
N ILE A 197 -12.76 16.72 4.22
CA ILE A 197 -12.78 15.45 3.50
C ILE A 197 -14.04 14.64 3.84
N PHE A 198 -14.38 14.53 5.13
CA PHE A 198 -15.57 13.81 5.56
C PHE A 198 -16.86 14.47 5.06
N GLU A 199 -16.96 15.79 5.12
CA GLU A 199 -18.10 16.53 4.59
C GLU A 199 -18.28 16.32 3.09
N LYS A 200 -17.19 16.46 2.32
CA LYS A 200 -17.18 16.26 0.87
C LYS A 200 -17.65 14.85 0.48
N ASN A 201 -17.29 13.85 1.27
CA ASN A 201 -17.71 12.46 1.07
C ASN A 201 -19.02 12.09 1.78
N LYS A 202 -19.75 13.07 2.32
CA LYS A 202 -21.04 12.89 3.04
C LYS A 202 -20.95 11.93 4.23
N MET A 203 -19.78 11.87 4.88
CA MET A 203 -19.49 11.06 6.04
C MET A 203 -19.74 11.84 7.35
N ILE A 204 -20.94 12.41 7.49
CA ILE A 204 -21.31 13.29 8.62
C ILE A 204 -21.20 12.55 9.96
N GLU A 205 -21.52 11.25 9.98
CA GLU A 205 -21.38 10.42 11.18
C GLU A 205 -19.93 10.40 11.70
N ALA A 206 -18.94 10.31 10.81
CA ALA A 206 -17.53 10.32 11.23
C ALA A 206 -17.11 11.68 11.82
N VAL A 207 -17.63 12.79 11.29
CA VAL A 207 -17.43 14.13 11.86
C VAL A 207 -18.00 14.18 13.28
N TYR A 208 -19.25 13.74 13.47
CA TYR A 208 -19.88 13.71 14.78
C TYR A 208 -19.09 12.86 15.79
N LEU A 209 -18.68 11.65 15.41
CA LEU A 209 -17.91 10.77 16.28
C LEU A 209 -16.52 11.34 16.62
N HIS A 210 -15.85 11.98 15.67
CA HIS A 210 -14.56 12.63 15.91
C HIS A 210 -14.70 13.81 16.88
N LEU A 211 -15.69 14.69 16.66
CA LEU A 211 -15.97 15.81 17.56
C LEU A 211 -16.38 15.35 18.95
N LYS A 212 -17.18 14.28 19.05
CA LYS A 212 -17.54 13.67 20.32
C LYS A 212 -16.31 13.15 21.07
N SER A 213 -15.38 12.48 20.38
CA SER A 213 -14.12 12.04 20.97
C SER A 213 -13.29 13.20 21.52
N ILE A 214 -13.22 14.31 20.78
CA ILE A 214 -12.53 15.53 21.23
C ILE A 214 -13.21 16.10 22.48
N ALA A 215 -14.55 16.19 22.48
CA ALA A 215 -15.31 16.69 23.62
C ALA A 215 -15.11 15.84 24.87
N SER A 216 -15.11 14.50 24.75
CA SER A 216 -14.82 13.62 25.90
C SER A 216 -13.41 13.83 26.47
N THR A 217 -12.41 14.06 25.63
CA THR A 217 -11.05 14.38 26.09
C THR A 217 -11.00 15.74 26.81
N LEU A 218 -11.91 16.66 26.49
CA LEU A 218 -12.00 17.98 27.14
C LEU A 218 -12.81 17.93 28.45
N GLU A 219 -13.81 17.06 28.56
CA GLU A 219 -14.54 16.80 29.80
C GLU A 219 -13.64 16.19 30.88
N GLU A 220 -12.67 15.34 30.51
CA GLU A 220 -11.63 14.84 31.41
C GLU A 220 -10.63 15.94 31.85
N ASN A 221 -10.61 17.10 31.18
CA ASN A 221 -9.73 18.25 31.48
C ASN A 221 -10.47 19.44 32.16
N ASP A 222 -11.65 19.21 32.74
CA ASP A 222 -12.44 20.17 33.53
C ASP A 222 -12.72 21.54 32.84
N PHE A 223 -13.75 21.57 31.96
CA PHE A 223 -14.46 22.81 31.58
C PHE A 223 -15.89 22.62 31.02
N LEU A 224 -16.29 21.41 30.60
CA LEU A 224 -17.51 21.18 29.80
C LEU A 224 -18.74 20.66 30.56
N MET A 225 -18.60 20.25 31.83
CA MET A 225 -19.71 19.71 32.64
C MET A 225 -20.85 20.71 32.93
N GLU A 226 -20.67 22.01 32.66
CA GLU A 226 -21.63 23.03 33.12
C GLU A 226 -22.78 23.34 32.14
N LYS A 227 -22.85 22.75 30.93
CA LYS A 227 -23.84 23.23 29.93
C LYS A 227 -24.75 22.25 29.19
N ASN A 228 -24.77 20.94 29.44
CA ASN A 228 -25.79 20.01 28.90
C ASN A 228 -26.22 20.34 27.45
N LEU A 229 -25.30 20.31 26.49
CA LEU A 229 -25.60 20.73 25.11
C LEU A 229 -25.89 19.49 24.23
N PRO A 230 -27.12 19.31 23.71
CA PRO A 230 -27.52 18.13 22.96
C PRO A 230 -27.56 18.33 21.43
N ASP A 231 -27.00 19.42 20.90
CA ASP A 231 -27.13 19.75 19.47
C ASP A 231 -25.77 19.98 18.78
N SER A 232 -25.67 19.51 17.54
CA SER A 232 -24.56 19.68 16.60
C SER A 232 -24.13 21.15 16.45
N LYS A 233 -25.08 22.11 16.48
CA LYS A 233 -24.78 23.55 16.47
C LYS A 233 -24.01 24.02 17.70
N SER A 234 -24.22 23.38 18.85
CA SER A 234 -23.55 23.76 20.10
C SER A 234 -22.09 23.34 20.11
N LEU A 235 -21.77 22.20 19.45
CA LEU A 235 -20.40 21.75 19.20
C LEU A 235 -19.69 22.66 18.18
N MET A 236 -20.38 23.09 17.12
CA MET A 236 -19.84 24.07 16.16
C MET A 236 -19.47 25.40 16.84
N ILE A 237 -20.34 25.93 17.70
CA ILE A 237 -20.09 27.17 18.46
C ILE A 237 -18.94 26.99 19.46
N PHE A 238 -18.78 25.80 20.03
CA PHE A 238 -17.66 25.47 20.90
C PHE A 238 -16.32 25.39 20.14
N CYS A 239 -16.34 24.85 18.91
CA CYS A 239 -15.20 24.88 18.00
C CYS A 239 -14.78 26.32 17.66
N ASP A 240 -15.72 27.17 17.26
CA ASP A 240 -15.45 28.58 16.95
C ASP A 240 -14.87 29.37 18.15
N LYS A 241 -15.32 29.09 19.38
CA LYS A 241 -14.84 29.74 20.60
C LYS A 241 -13.41 29.33 21.01
N ASN A 242 -12.92 28.19 20.55
CA ASN A 242 -11.59 27.66 20.87
C ASN A 242 -10.60 27.74 19.69
N ASN A 243 -10.81 28.66 18.75
CA ASN A 243 -10.00 28.83 17.52
C ASN A 243 -10.04 27.63 16.53
N PHE A 244 -10.99 26.71 16.66
CA PHE A 244 -11.31 25.75 15.61
C PHE A 244 -12.24 26.41 14.60
N VAL A 245 -11.67 27.18 13.66
CA VAL A 245 -12.43 27.74 12.54
C VAL A 245 -12.91 26.60 11.65
N LEU A 246 -14.19 26.27 11.75
CA LEU A 246 -14.90 25.50 10.73
C LEU A 246 -15.25 26.50 9.63
N SER A 247 -14.87 26.21 8.39
CA SER A 247 -14.99 27.15 7.29
C SER A 247 -16.44 27.65 7.21
N LYS A 248 -16.60 28.98 7.32
CA LYS A 248 -17.82 29.70 6.95
C LYS A 248 -18.11 29.38 5.48
N ASP A 249 -18.91 28.37 5.20
CA ASP A 249 -19.57 28.15 3.91
C ASP A 249 -20.56 26.97 4.00
N ILE A 250 -21.55 27.04 4.90
CA ILE A 250 -22.81 26.33 4.68
C ILE A 250 -23.94 27.32 5.00
N ASN A 251 -24.48 27.88 3.92
CA ASN A 251 -25.56 28.84 3.93
C ASN A 251 -26.71 28.39 4.82
N SER A 252 -27.11 29.31 5.68
CA SER A 252 -28.47 29.50 6.16
C SER A 252 -29.45 29.61 4.98
N THR A 253 -29.95 28.50 4.43
CA THR A 253 -31.11 28.59 3.51
C THR A 253 -31.98 27.34 3.35
N GLU A 254 -31.75 26.23 4.05
CA GLU A 254 -32.70 25.11 3.97
C GLU A 254 -32.90 24.48 5.33
N LEU A 255 -33.94 24.96 6.03
CA LEU A 255 -34.72 24.26 7.06
C LEU A 255 -35.90 25.19 7.41
N SER A 256 -36.83 25.30 6.47
CA SER A 256 -38.26 25.50 6.76
C SER A 256 -38.88 24.16 7.14
#